data_AF-A0A7J3QZT3-F1
#
_entry.id   AF-A0A7J3QZT3-F1
#
_cell.length_a   1.000
_cell.length_b   1.000
_cell.length_c   1.000
_cell.angle_alpha   90.00
_cell.angle_beta   90.00
_cell.angle_gamma   90.00
#
_symmetry.space_group_name_H-M   'P 1'
#
loop_
_entity.id
_entity.type
_entity.pdbx_description
1 polymer ?
#
loop_
_entity_poly.entity_id
_entity_poly.type
_entity_poly.pdbx_seq_one_letter_code
_entity_poly.pdbx_strand_id
1 'polypeptide(L)'
;MTTIEAVKQRAEADAKTFGYYLTPDPVFLQGLLEGLKRNEERYGYPSCPCRLASGKFEYDRDIICPCDYRDPDVQEFGACYCGLYVRKDVYEGKTQLLPVPERRPIEKQARAYGTQLVETSSQHVPAAPKQEISKEESARQRLWYCKQCGYVVFREEPPYICPICKAKREMFVEIRAHLDFSG
;
A
#
# COMPACT_ATOMS: atom_id res chain seq x y z
N MET A 1 -6.43 10.07 22.85
CA MET A 1 -7.49 9.96 21.83
C MET A 1 -6.99 10.65 20.57
N THR A 2 -7.11 10.00 19.42
CA THR A 2 -6.68 10.56 18.13
C THR A 2 -7.65 11.67 17.71
N THR A 3 -7.15 12.88 17.45
CA THR A 3 -7.99 14.01 16.99
C THR A 3 -8.03 14.05 15.47
N ILE A 4 -9.09 14.64 14.89
CA ILE A 4 -9.19 14.83 13.42
C ILE A 4 -8.02 15.66 12.91
N GLU A 5 -7.65 16.70 13.65
CA GLU A 5 -6.51 17.56 13.30
C GLU A 5 -5.19 16.78 13.27
N ALA A 6 -4.96 15.87 14.22
CA ALA A 6 -3.77 15.01 14.20
C ALA A 6 -3.76 14.05 12.99
N VAL A 7 -4.92 13.50 12.61
CA VAL A 7 -5.04 12.67 11.41
C VAL A 7 -4.75 13.49 10.15
N LYS A 8 -5.31 14.69 10.07
CA LYS A 8 -5.10 15.62 8.95
C LYS A 8 -3.63 16.00 8.82
N GLN A 9 -3.00 16.44 9.90
CA GLN A 9 -1.58 16.81 9.92
C GLN A 9 -0.68 15.64 9.50
N ARG A 10 -0.98 14.42 9.94
CA ARG A 10 -0.25 13.22 9.50
C ARG A 10 -0.40 12.97 8.00
N ALA A 11 -1.61 13.08 7.45
CA ALA A 11 -1.87 12.91 6.02
C ALA A 11 -1.22 14.01 5.18
N GLU A 12 -1.28 15.27 5.63
CA GLU A 12 -0.63 16.40 4.96
C GLU A 12 0.90 16.30 4.99
N ALA A 13 1.45 15.92 6.15
CA ALA A 13 2.89 15.71 6.30
C ALA A 13 3.38 14.61 5.35
N ASP A 14 2.66 13.49 5.27
CA ASP A 14 2.96 12.41 4.34
C ASP A 14 2.83 12.86 2.87
N ALA A 15 1.73 13.54 2.51
CA ALA A 15 1.52 14.06 1.16
C ALA A 15 2.68 14.99 0.74
N LYS A 16 3.01 15.98 1.56
CA LYS A 16 4.13 16.91 1.34
C LYS A 16 5.47 16.19 1.20
N THR A 17 5.66 15.17 2.01
CA THR A 17 6.88 14.35 2.09
C THR A 17 7.11 13.52 0.82
N PHE A 18 6.06 13.15 0.09
CA PHE A 18 6.16 12.35 -1.14
C PHE A 18 5.72 13.09 -2.42
N GLY A 19 5.37 14.38 -2.31
CA GLY A 19 4.96 15.20 -3.46
C GLY A 19 3.52 14.97 -3.92
N TYR A 20 2.66 14.48 -3.04
CA TYR A 20 1.23 14.33 -3.26
C TYR A 20 0.45 15.51 -2.67
N TYR A 21 -0.82 15.57 -3.02
CA TYR A 21 -1.80 16.50 -2.49
C TYR A 21 -2.93 15.70 -1.86
N LEU A 22 -3.64 16.27 -0.89
CA LEU A 22 -4.90 15.71 -0.44
C LEU A 22 -6.02 16.10 -1.41
N THR A 23 -7.08 15.31 -1.51
CA THR A 23 -8.23 15.62 -2.37
C THR A 23 -8.74 17.05 -2.15
N PRO A 24 -9.00 17.81 -3.23
CA PRO A 24 -9.43 19.20 -3.13
C PRO A 24 -10.89 19.37 -2.68
N ASP A 25 -11.70 18.29 -2.71
CA ASP A 25 -13.08 18.32 -2.20
C ASP A 25 -13.07 18.29 -0.65
N PRO A 26 -13.48 19.39 0.02
CA PRO A 26 -13.40 19.48 1.48
C PRO A 26 -14.37 18.54 2.21
N VAL A 27 -15.52 18.25 1.61
CA VAL A 27 -16.52 17.36 2.21
C VAL A 27 -16.03 15.92 2.13
N PHE A 28 -15.51 15.53 0.97
CA PHE A 28 -14.92 14.20 0.77
C PHE A 28 -13.67 13.99 1.63
N LEU A 29 -12.79 14.99 1.68
CA LEU A 29 -11.61 14.98 2.55
C LEU A 29 -11.99 14.77 4.01
N GLN A 30 -12.95 15.53 4.52
CA GLN A 30 -13.41 15.42 5.89
C GLN A 30 -13.92 13.99 6.19
N GLY A 31 -14.73 13.41 5.30
CA GLY A 31 -15.23 12.05 5.45
C GLY A 31 -14.12 10.99 5.55
N LEU A 32 -13.07 11.11 4.73
CA LEU A 32 -11.92 10.20 4.76
C LEU A 32 -11.11 10.34 6.07
N LEU A 33 -10.89 11.57 6.54
CA LEU A 33 -10.20 11.84 7.81
C LEU A 33 -10.99 11.31 9.01
N GLU A 34 -12.32 11.48 9.00
CA GLU A 34 -13.22 10.93 10.02
C GLU A 34 -13.16 9.40 10.05
N GLY A 35 -13.15 8.77 8.87
CA GLY A 35 -13.00 7.32 8.71
C GLY A 35 -11.67 6.81 9.28
N LEU A 36 -10.56 7.48 8.95
CA LEU A 36 -9.24 7.16 9.48
C LEU A 36 -9.19 7.28 11.01
N LYS A 37 -9.73 8.37 11.56
CA LYS A 37 -9.83 8.56 13.01
C LYS A 37 -10.61 7.43 13.66
N ARG A 38 -11.81 7.12 13.15
CA ARG A 38 -12.67 6.06 13.70
C ARG A 38 -12.00 4.69 13.63
N ASN A 39 -11.28 4.40 12.55
CA ASN A 39 -10.54 3.15 12.40
C ASN A 39 -9.38 3.06 13.38
N GLU A 40 -8.66 4.16 13.61
CA GLU A 40 -7.58 4.21 14.60
C GLU A 40 -8.09 4.01 16.02
N GLU A 41 -9.21 4.65 16.37
CA GLU A 41 -9.87 4.45 17.67
C GLU A 41 -10.40 3.01 17.85
N ARG A 42 -10.90 2.39 16.77
CA ARG A 42 -11.48 1.05 16.80
C ARG A 42 -10.43 -0.07 16.82
N TYR A 43 -9.40 0.02 15.99
CA TYR A 43 -8.45 -1.07 15.75
C TYR A 43 -7.08 -0.82 16.39
N GLY A 44 -6.80 0.40 16.87
CA GLY A 44 -5.50 0.80 17.41
C GLY A 44 -4.47 1.21 16.34
N TYR A 45 -4.86 1.26 15.07
CA TYR A 45 -4.02 1.71 13.95
C TYR A 45 -4.88 2.34 12.84
N PRO A 46 -4.34 3.28 12.04
CA PRO A 46 -5.10 4.03 11.04
C PRO A 46 -5.36 3.18 9.79
N SER A 47 -6.23 2.17 9.89
CA SER A 47 -6.63 1.35 8.74
C SER A 47 -7.35 2.18 7.68
N CYS A 48 -7.11 1.87 6.39
CA CYS A 48 -7.69 2.56 5.24
C CYS A 48 -9.22 2.72 5.40
N PRO A 49 -9.77 3.94 5.22
CA PRO A 49 -11.18 4.20 5.52
C PRO A 49 -12.15 3.58 4.50
N CYS A 50 -11.65 3.14 3.34
CA CYS A 50 -12.47 2.57 2.26
C CYS A 50 -12.25 1.06 2.06
N ARG A 51 -11.37 0.42 2.84
CA ARG A 51 -11.15 -1.03 2.82
C ARG A 51 -11.63 -1.62 4.13
N LEU A 52 -12.19 -2.82 4.06
CA LEU A 52 -12.61 -3.53 5.26
C LEU A 52 -11.36 -4.05 6.00
N ALA A 53 -11.18 -3.62 7.24
CA ALA A 53 -10.12 -4.09 8.12
C ALA A 53 -10.56 -5.36 8.85
N SER A 54 -9.67 -6.34 8.97
CA SER A 54 -9.88 -7.52 9.80
C SER A 54 -9.81 -7.21 11.31
N GLY A 55 -9.15 -6.11 11.68
CA GLY A 55 -8.82 -5.79 13.06
C GLY A 55 -7.56 -6.50 13.57
N LYS A 56 -6.99 -7.44 12.79
CA LYS A 56 -5.73 -8.11 13.08
C LYS A 56 -4.60 -7.38 12.38
N PHE A 57 -3.76 -6.70 13.16
CA PHE A 57 -2.66 -5.88 12.63
C PHE A 57 -1.84 -6.60 11.55
N GLU A 58 -1.51 -7.88 11.75
CA GLU A 58 -0.72 -8.68 10.82
C GLU A 58 -1.34 -8.82 9.41
N TYR A 59 -2.67 -8.87 9.32
CA TYR A 59 -3.40 -9.03 8.06
C TYR A 59 -3.72 -7.70 7.38
N ASP A 60 -3.71 -6.61 8.15
CA ASP A 60 -4.08 -5.29 7.68
C ASP A 60 -2.88 -4.37 7.43
N ARG A 61 -1.64 -4.86 7.63
CA ARG A 61 -0.40 -4.09 7.44
C ARG A 61 -0.34 -3.37 6.09
N ASP A 62 -0.81 -4.03 5.05
CA ASP A 62 -0.80 -3.53 3.68
C ASP A 62 -1.81 -2.40 3.43
N ILE A 63 -2.81 -2.27 4.31
CA ILE A 63 -3.88 -1.26 4.23
C ILE A 63 -3.84 -0.22 5.35
N ILE A 64 -2.81 -0.20 6.20
CA ILE A 64 -2.57 0.89 7.14
C ILE A 64 -2.27 2.16 6.33
N CYS A 65 -2.96 3.27 6.61
CA CYS A 65 -2.82 4.49 5.85
C CYS A 65 -1.53 5.26 6.25
N PRO A 66 -0.68 5.67 5.28
CA PRO A 66 -0.78 5.42 3.83
C PRO A 66 -0.44 3.97 3.46
N CYS A 67 -1.33 3.33 2.70
CA CYS A 67 -1.22 1.90 2.34
C CYS A 67 -0.16 1.64 1.27
N ASP A 68 0.27 0.37 1.15
CA ASP A 68 1.29 -0.06 0.17
C ASP A 68 0.90 0.25 -1.29
N TYR A 69 -0.40 0.39 -1.56
CA TYR A 69 -0.97 0.62 -2.88
C TYR A 69 -1.02 2.11 -3.28
N ARG A 70 -0.81 3.05 -2.33
CA ARG A 70 -0.96 4.50 -2.59
C ARG A 70 -0.09 4.96 -3.75
N ASP A 71 1.20 4.65 -3.72
CA ASP A 71 2.16 5.14 -4.70
C ASP A 71 1.88 4.63 -6.12
N PRO A 72 1.72 3.30 -6.36
CA PRO A 72 1.38 2.83 -7.70
C PRO A 72 0.00 3.32 -8.17
N ASP A 73 -0.98 3.46 -7.28
CA ASP A 73 -2.29 4.01 -7.61
C ASP A 73 -2.20 5.48 -8.08
N VAL A 74 -1.56 6.35 -7.29
CA VAL A 74 -1.42 7.77 -7.64
C VAL A 74 -0.60 7.95 -8.92
N GLN A 75 0.42 7.13 -9.12
CA GLN A 75 1.25 7.17 -10.31
C GLN A 75 0.44 6.84 -11.58
N GLU A 76 -0.30 5.73 -11.57
CA GLU A 76 -1.02 5.23 -12.74
C GLU A 76 -2.34 5.97 -12.98
N PHE A 77 -3.10 6.22 -11.91
CA PHE A 77 -4.49 6.70 -11.99
C PHE A 77 -4.68 8.13 -11.49
N GLY A 78 -3.64 8.76 -10.94
CA GLY A 78 -3.70 10.13 -10.43
C GLY A 78 -4.28 10.26 -9.02
N ALA A 79 -4.73 9.17 -8.40
CA ALA A 79 -5.12 9.14 -6.99
C ALA A 79 -4.92 7.76 -6.37
N CYS A 80 -4.88 7.67 -5.04
CA CYS A 80 -4.96 6.39 -4.35
C CYS A 80 -6.38 5.82 -4.40
N TYR A 81 -6.54 4.52 -4.08
CA TYR A 81 -7.85 3.85 -4.12
C TYR A 81 -9.00 4.59 -3.40
N CYS A 82 -8.75 5.20 -2.23
CA CYS A 82 -9.77 5.99 -1.51
C CYS A 82 -9.95 7.42 -2.01
N GLY A 83 -9.10 7.88 -2.94
CA GLY A 83 -9.05 9.27 -3.39
C GLY A 83 -8.44 10.26 -2.38
N LEU A 84 -7.89 9.81 -1.24
CA LEU A 84 -7.30 10.73 -0.24
C LEU A 84 -6.10 11.47 -0.80
N TYR A 85 -5.16 10.74 -1.41
CA TYR A 85 -3.95 11.28 -2.01
C TYR A 85 -4.16 11.38 -3.52
N VAL A 86 -3.85 12.54 -4.09
CA VAL A 86 -4.00 12.85 -5.51
C VAL A 86 -2.72 13.47 -6.05
N ARG A 87 -2.51 13.30 -7.36
CA ARG A 87 -1.46 13.96 -8.12
C ARG A 87 -1.80 15.44 -8.33
N LYS A 88 -0.78 16.26 -8.58
CA LYS A 88 -0.90 17.71 -8.71
C LYS A 88 -1.91 18.16 -9.78
N ASP A 89 -1.92 17.52 -10.93
CA ASP A 89 -2.85 17.81 -12.03
C ASP A 89 -4.31 17.54 -11.66
N VAL A 90 -4.59 16.48 -10.90
CA VAL A 90 -5.92 16.18 -10.34
C VAL A 90 -6.30 17.22 -9.28
N TYR A 91 -5.38 17.58 -8.39
CA TYR A 91 -5.60 18.61 -7.37
C TYR A 91 -5.93 19.98 -7.99
N GLU A 92 -5.22 20.35 -9.06
CA GLU A 92 -5.43 21.60 -9.81
C GLU A 92 -6.66 21.55 -10.75
N GLY A 93 -7.38 20.42 -10.81
CA GLY A 93 -8.56 20.24 -11.68
C GLY A 93 -8.25 20.14 -13.18
N LYS A 94 -6.98 19.92 -13.55
CA LYS A 94 -6.55 19.76 -14.95
C LYS A 94 -6.85 18.38 -15.52
N THR A 95 -6.98 17.38 -14.64
CA THR A 95 -7.28 16.00 -15.01
C THR A 95 -8.44 15.50 -14.16
N GLN A 96 -9.43 14.91 -14.82
CA GLN A 96 -10.56 14.31 -14.13
C GLN A 96 -10.11 13.06 -13.37
N LEU A 97 -10.56 12.93 -12.13
CA LEU A 97 -10.33 11.74 -11.32
C LEU A 97 -11.17 10.57 -11.87
N LEU A 98 -10.51 9.46 -12.21
CA LEU A 98 -11.14 8.22 -12.63
C LEU A 98 -11.20 7.20 -11.48
N PRO A 99 -12.11 6.22 -11.54
CA PRO A 99 -12.14 5.12 -10.58
C PRO A 99 -10.81 4.35 -10.58
N VAL A 100 -10.23 4.19 -9.38
CA VAL A 100 -9.00 3.42 -9.17
C VAL A 100 -9.38 1.96 -8.92
N PRO A 101 -8.86 0.98 -9.68
CA PRO A 101 -9.11 -0.44 -9.42
C PRO A 101 -8.49 -0.90 -8.10
N GLU A 102 -9.11 -1.89 -7.45
CA GLU A 102 -8.57 -2.48 -6.22
C GLU A 102 -7.34 -3.33 -6.53
N ARG A 103 -6.15 -2.85 -6.14
CA ARG A 103 -4.87 -3.57 -6.30
C ARG A 103 -4.59 -4.58 -5.21
N ARG A 104 -5.33 -4.57 -4.10
CA ARG A 104 -5.11 -5.54 -3.02
C ARG A 104 -5.39 -6.96 -3.53
N PRO A 105 -4.42 -7.89 -3.52
CA PRO A 105 -4.63 -9.25 -4.01
C PRO A 105 -5.80 -9.95 -3.30
N ILE A 106 -6.57 -10.74 -4.06
CA ILE A 106 -7.79 -11.40 -3.57
C ILE A 106 -7.47 -12.31 -2.38
N GLU A 107 -6.31 -12.95 -2.35
CA GLU A 107 -5.89 -13.82 -1.25
C GLU A 107 -5.70 -13.04 0.05
N LYS A 108 -5.18 -11.80 -0.03
CA LYS A 108 -5.06 -10.91 1.14
C LYS A 108 -6.43 -10.44 1.61
N GLN A 109 -7.33 -10.13 0.68
CA GLN A 109 -8.71 -9.76 1.00
C GLN A 109 -9.45 -10.91 1.72
N ALA A 110 -9.39 -12.12 1.16
CA ALA A 110 -10.05 -13.29 1.74
C ALA A 110 -9.52 -13.64 3.13
N ARG A 111 -8.19 -13.58 3.34
CA ARG A 111 -7.58 -13.77 4.66
C ARG A 111 -8.08 -12.74 5.68
N ALA A 112 -8.26 -11.48 5.28
CA ALA A 112 -8.79 -10.44 6.14
C ALA A 112 -10.27 -10.66 6.50
N TYR A 113 -11.07 -11.19 5.58
CA TYR A 113 -12.53 -11.36 5.75
C TYR A 113 -12.94 -12.69 6.38
N GLY A 114 -11.97 -13.59 6.65
CA GLY A 114 -12.25 -14.93 7.19
C GLY A 114 -13.08 -15.80 6.25
N THR A 115 -13.24 -15.38 4.98
CA THR A 115 -13.93 -16.15 3.96
C THR A 115 -12.93 -17.12 3.37
N GLN A 116 -13.15 -18.42 3.56
CA GLN A 116 -12.47 -19.41 2.73
C GLN A 116 -12.82 -19.08 1.28
N LEU A 117 -11.80 -18.86 0.44
CA LEU A 117 -12.02 -18.70 -0.99
C LEU A 117 -12.75 -19.95 -1.47
N VAL A 118 -14.05 -19.81 -1.76
CA VAL A 118 -14.73 -20.76 -2.62
C VAL A 118 -14.16 -20.46 -3.99
N GLU A 119 -13.29 -21.35 -4.47
CA GLU A 119 -12.82 -21.35 -5.85
C GLU A 119 -14.07 -21.29 -6.74
N THR A 120 -14.38 -20.12 -7.30
CA THR A 120 -15.32 -20.01 -8.40
C THR A 120 -14.62 -20.48 -9.66
N SER A 121 -14.30 -21.78 -9.68
CA SER A 121 -14.11 -22.54 -10.91
C SER A 121 -15.44 -22.52 -11.66
N SER A 122 -15.49 -21.76 -12.76
CA SER A 122 -16.54 -21.90 -13.77
C SER A 122 -16.67 -23.36 -14.19
N GLN A 123 -17.79 -23.96 -13.81
CA GLN A 123 -18.53 -25.09 -14.39
C GLN A 123 -17.77 -26.36 -14.87
N HIS A 124 -18.08 -27.46 -14.16
CA HIS A 124 -18.21 -28.89 -14.59
C HIS A 124 -16.95 -29.80 -14.81
N VAL A 125 -16.65 -30.60 -13.76
CA VAL A 125 -16.19 -32.04 -13.59
C VAL A 125 -15.67 -32.87 -14.79
N PRO A 126 -14.78 -33.91 -14.62
CA PRO A 126 -14.36 -34.56 -13.37
C PRO A 126 -12.86 -34.95 -13.16
N ALA A 127 -12.51 -35.03 -11.86
CA ALA A 127 -11.62 -35.93 -11.11
C ALA A 127 -10.26 -36.47 -11.66
N ALA A 128 -9.21 -36.08 -10.91
CA ALA A 128 -7.97 -36.78 -10.51
C ALA A 128 -6.81 -36.92 -11.54
N PRO A 129 -5.52 -37.08 -11.10
CA PRO A 129 -4.99 -37.12 -9.74
C PRO A 129 -3.94 -36.03 -9.41
N LYS A 130 -3.65 -35.93 -8.11
CA LYS A 130 -2.65 -35.10 -7.45
C LYS A 130 -1.28 -35.16 -8.15
N GLN A 131 -0.75 -34.01 -8.57
CA GLN A 131 0.68 -33.86 -8.84
C GLN A 131 1.23 -32.63 -8.10
N GLU A 132 2.13 -32.97 -7.18
CA GLU A 132 3.21 -32.23 -6.54
C GLU A 132 3.42 -30.78 -7.03
N ILE A 133 3.16 -29.83 -6.14
CA ILE A 133 3.48 -28.42 -6.33
C ILE A 133 5.01 -28.28 -6.29
N SER A 134 5.59 -28.07 -7.47
CA SER A 134 6.96 -27.61 -7.63
C SER A 134 7.12 -26.23 -6.99
N LYS A 135 8.10 -26.12 -6.09
CA LYS A 135 8.58 -24.86 -5.51
C LYS A 135 9.24 -24.01 -6.60
N GLU A 136 8.49 -23.16 -7.29
CA GLU A 136 8.97 -22.09 -8.18
C GLU A 136 7.70 -21.33 -8.58
N GLU A 137 7.35 -20.19 -7.98
CA GLU A 137 7.88 -18.86 -8.25
C GLU A 137 7.62 -17.94 -7.04
N SER A 138 8.54 -17.90 -6.08
CA SER A 138 8.52 -16.89 -5.02
C SER A 138 9.20 -15.63 -5.55
N ALA A 139 8.47 -14.51 -5.61
CA ALA A 139 9.02 -13.20 -5.96
C ALA A 139 10.31 -12.94 -5.16
N ARG A 140 11.43 -12.74 -5.88
CA ARG A 140 12.77 -12.58 -5.29
C ARG A 140 12.86 -11.23 -4.57
N GLN A 141 12.42 -11.19 -3.31
CA GLN A 141 12.63 -10.04 -2.42
C GLN A 141 14.14 -9.74 -2.32
N ARG A 142 14.51 -8.46 -2.46
CA ARG A 142 15.90 -7.98 -2.46
C ARG A 142 16.09 -6.94 -1.35
N LEU A 143 17.31 -6.78 -0.86
CA LEU A 143 17.66 -5.65 0.00
C LEU A 143 18.09 -4.46 -0.86
N TRP A 144 17.42 -3.33 -0.69
CA TRP A 144 17.72 -2.07 -1.36
C TRP A 144 18.27 -1.05 -0.36
N TYR A 145 19.35 -0.38 -0.72
CA TYR A 145 20.06 0.60 0.09
C TYR A 145 20.12 1.95 -0.62
N CYS A 146 19.67 3.01 0.04
CA CYS A 146 19.78 4.39 -0.44
C CYS A 146 21.19 4.93 -0.20
N LYS A 147 21.95 5.19 -1.28
CA LYS A 147 23.30 5.78 -1.23
C LYS A 147 23.37 7.16 -0.59
N GLN A 148 22.26 7.90 -0.60
CA GLN A 148 22.22 9.27 -0.09
C GLN A 148 22.16 9.34 1.44
N CYS A 149 21.45 8.42 2.10
CA CYS A 149 21.16 8.54 3.53
C CYS A 149 21.25 7.22 4.32
N GLY A 150 21.53 6.10 3.65
CA GLY A 150 21.68 4.80 4.29
C GLY A 150 20.39 4.05 4.62
N TYR A 151 19.22 4.52 4.16
CA TYR A 151 17.96 3.79 4.33
C TYR A 151 18.00 2.42 3.65
N VAL A 152 17.60 1.36 4.36
CA VAL A 152 17.57 -0.02 3.85
C VAL A 152 16.13 -0.57 3.88
N VAL A 153 15.72 -1.25 2.81
CA VAL A 153 14.39 -1.84 2.68
C VAL A 153 14.44 -3.20 1.98
N PHE A 154 13.67 -4.17 2.47
CA PHE A 154 13.55 -5.51 1.87
C PHE A 154 12.25 -5.63 1.07
N ARG A 155 12.35 -5.51 -0.25
CA ARG A 155 11.24 -5.49 -1.22
C ARG A 155 11.73 -6.01 -2.59
N GLU A 156 10.82 -6.34 -3.48
CA GLU A 156 11.16 -6.73 -4.85
C GLU A 156 11.86 -5.58 -5.62
N GLU A 157 11.32 -4.37 -5.53
CA GLU A 157 11.87 -3.14 -6.14
C GLU A 157 12.16 -2.04 -5.10
N PRO A 158 13.10 -1.12 -5.37
CA PRO A 158 13.37 -0.01 -4.46
C PRO A 158 12.26 1.06 -4.57
N PRO A 159 11.99 1.80 -3.48
CA PRO A 159 11.08 2.94 -3.50
C PRO A 159 11.46 3.96 -4.58
N TYR A 160 10.45 4.58 -5.22
CA TYR A 160 10.71 5.64 -6.20
C TYR A 160 11.34 6.90 -5.58
N ILE A 161 11.00 7.17 -4.32
CA ILE A 161 11.57 8.24 -3.51
C ILE A 161 11.97 7.66 -2.16
N CYS A 162 13.20 7.94 -1.71
CA CYS A 162 13.65 7.54 -0.40
C CYS A 162 12.79 8.20 0.70
N PRO A 163 12.17 7.41 1.60
CA PRO A 163 11.30 7.98 2.64
C PRO A 163 12.07 8.86 3.61
N ILE A 164 13.37 8.65 3.76
CA ILE A 164 14.23 9.40 4.68
C ILE A 164 14.73 10.70 4.03
N CYS A 165 15.35 10.65 2.85
CA CYS A 165 16.07 11.80 2.28
C CYS A 165 15.56 12.34 0.94
N LYS A 166 14.46 11.78 0.41
CA LYS A 166 13.82 12.22 -0.85
C LYS A 166 14.62 12.03 -2.13
N ALA A 167 15.74 11.30 -2.04
CA ALA A 167 16.48 10.84 -3.21
C ALA A 167 15.61 9.97 -4.11
N LYS A 168 15.72 10.13 -5.44
CA LYS A 168 15.00 9.32 -6.44
C LYS A 168 15.47 7.86 -6.41
N ARG A 169 14.69 6.97 -7.03
CA ARG A 169 14.93 5.52 -7.12
C ARG A 169 16.34 5.15 -7.61
N GLU A 170 16.90 5.98 -8.49
CA GLU A 170 18.25 5.87 -9.03
C GLU A 170 19.35 5.87 -7.94
N MET A 171 19.04 6.42 -6.75
CA MET A 171 19.95 6.47 -5.62
C MET A 171 19.92 5.19 -4.77
N PHE A 172 19.03 4.23 -5.08
CA PHE A 172 19.01 2.92 -4.44
C PHE A 172 19.91 1.94 -5.19
N VAL A 173 20.63 1.11 -4.44
CA VAL A 173 21.37 -0.05 -4.96
C VAL A 173 20.99 -1.32 -4.21
N GLU A 174 21.02 -2.44 -4.92
CA GLU A 174 20.82 -3.76 -4.32
C GLU A 174 22.03 -4.13 -3.47
N ILE A 175 21.81 -4.49 -2.21
CA ILE A 175 22.84 -5.12 -1.37
C ILE A 175 22.86 -6.61 -1.73
N ARG A 176 24.01 -7.08 -2.23
CA ARG A 176 24.31 -8.49 -2.40
C ARG A 176 25.26 -8.92 -1.29
N ALA A 177 24.79 -9.76 -0.36
CA ALA A 177 25.63 -10.36 0.65
C ALA A 177 26.17 -11.70 0.12
N HIS A 178 27.50 -11.81 0.03
CA HIS A 178 28.18 -13.09 -0.11
C HIS A 178 28.50 -13.59 1.30
N LEU A 179 27.99 -14.77 1.67
CA LEU A 179 28.37 -15.42 2.92
C LEU A 179 29.53 -16.35 2.60
N ASP A 180 30.74 -15.87 2.84
CA ASP A 180 31.92 -16.72 2.78
C ASP A 180 32.06 -17.43 4.13
N PHE A 181 31.73 -18.72 4.14
CA PHE A 181 31.96 -19.59 5.28
C PHE A 181 33.43 -19.98 5.32
N SER A 182 34.23 -19.24 6.07
CA SER A 182 35.56 -19.67 6.49
C SER A 182 35.40 -20.74 7.56
N GLY A 183 35.53 -22.01 7.16
CA GLY A 183 35.66 -23.16 8.07
C GLY A 183 37.03 -23.24 8.71
#